data_AF-A0A183H166-F1
#
_entry.id   AF-A0A183H166-F1
#
_cell.length_a   1.000
_cell.length_b   1.000
_cell.length_c   1.000
_cell.angle_alpha   90.00
_cell.angle_beta   90.00
_cell.angle_gamma   90.00
#
_symmetry.space_group_name_H-M   'P 1'
#
loop_
_entity.id
_entity.type
_entity.pdbx_description
1 polymer ?
#
loop_
_entity_poly.entity_id
_entity_poly.type
_entity_poly.pdbx_seq_one_letter_code
_entity_poly.pdbx_strand_id
1 'polypeptide(L)'
;MKLKWCDLFILGLMQCSDQFCLSNMLAAMSTHLSACSRIGQLKTERFEEVNEQIGYLFKLVQRFEELKLSSMEFAYLKLISFTANDLPSSSTDASVRAVHAQALQELYEHLLSLSVANCEDSASENDNTSGAAATSTMYNAVERYSHLLLLLPTMRWFKQAVLVELFFSGLIGSLSIETVMPFILAMDVMNVFDGTAGSDSLPGAHSLANIFCKND
;
A
#
# COMPACT_ATOMS: atom_id res chain seq x y z
N MET A 1 6.75 1.72 -15.18
CA MET A 1 6.11 0.43 -14.80
C MET A 1 7.09 -0.59 -14.21
N LYS A 2 8.16 -1.01 -14.91
CA LYS A 2 9.07 -2.10 -14.46
C LYS A 2 9.79 -1.88 -13.11
N LEU A 3 9.90 -0.65 -12.62
CA LEU A 3 10.56 -0.33 -11.34
C LEU A 3 9.60 -0.16 -10.16
N LYS A 4 8.29 -0.01 -10.42
CA LYS A 4 7.28 0.34 -9.41
C LYS A 4 6.39 -0.82 -9.00
N TRP A 5 6.49 -1.96 -9.70
CA TRP A 5 5.70 -3.13 -9.34
C TRP A 5 6.06 -3.68 -7.97
N CYS A 6 7.32 -3.52 -7.52
CA CYS A 6 7.77 -4.02 -6.22
C CYS A 6 6.95 -3.41 -5.09
N ASP A 7 6.83 -2.09 -5.07
CA ASP A 7 6.01 -1.38 -4.09
C ASP A 7 4.53 -1.78 -4.18
N LEU A 8 3.97 -1.85 -5.40
CA LEU A 8 2.57 -2.28 -5.59
C LEU A 8 2.32 -3.71 -5.13
N PHE A 9 3.27 -4.62 -5.40
CA PHE A 9 3.20 -6.00 -4.97
C PHE A 9 3.25 -6.10 -3.46
N ILE A 10 4.18 -5.39 -2.80
CA ILE A 10 4.29 -5.41 -1.34
C ILE A 10 3.06 -4.77 -0.70
N LEU A 11 2.53 -3.65 -1.23
CA LEU A 11 1.29 -3.05 -0.73
C LEU A 11 0.11 -4.02 -0.89
N GLY A 12 -0.01 -4.69 -2.03
CA GLY A 12 -1.01 -5.73 -2.24
C GLY A 12 -0.84 -6.91 -1.28
N LEU A 13 0.40 -7.36 -1.07
CA LEU A 13 0.75 -8.44 -0.15
C LEU A 13 0.40 -8.10 1.30
N MET A 14 0.62 -6.86 1.74
CA MET A 14 0.24 -6.41 3.07
C MET A 14 -1.28 -6.29 3.21
N GLN A 15 -1.99 -5.82 2.17
CA GLN A 15 -3.45 -5.70 2.21
C GLN A 15 -4.15 -7.06 2.36
N CYS A 16 -3.56 -8.13 1.81
CA CYS A 16 -4.11 -9.48 1.92
C CYS A 16 -3.34 -10.37 2.92
N SER A 17 -2.50 -9.79 3.79
CA SER A 17 -1.63 -10.56 4.71
C SER A 17 -2.39 -11.59 5.55
N ASP A 18 -3.57 -11.21 6.04
CA ASP A 18 -4.43 -12.05 6.89
C ASP A 18 -5.09 -13.17 6.09
N GLN A 19 -5.55 -12.89 4.87
CA GLN A 19 -6.17 -13.88 3.99
C GLN A 19 -5.19 -14.97 3.57
N PHE A 20 -3.92 -14.60 3.41
CA PHE A 20 -2.85 -15.50 2.97
C PHE A 20 -2.03 -16.10 4.13
N CYS A 21 -2.36 -15.79 5.40
CA CYS A 21 -1.57 -16.21 6.57
C CYS A 21 -0.07 -15.92 6.38
N LEU A 22 0.26 -14.74 5.87
CA LEU A 22 1.59 -14.40 5.35
C LEU A 22 2.71 -14.70 6.34
N SER A 23 2.53 -14.37 7.62
CA SER A 23 3.49 -14.64 8.69
C SER A 23 3.83 -16.14 8.82
N ASN A 24 2.84 -17.02 8.70
CA ASN A 24 3.05 -18.47 8.76
C ASN A 24 3.81 -18.97 7.52
N MET A 25 3.46 -18.45 6.35
CA MET A 25 4.15 -18.77 5.10
C MET A 25 5.62 -18.36 5.15
N LEU A 26 5.92 -17.13 5.59
CA LEU A 26 7.28 -16.63 5.74
C LEU A 26 8.11 -17.43 6.75
N ALA A 27 7.50 -17.86 7.85
CA ALA A 27 8.17 -18.70 8.86
C ALA A 27 8.53 -20.08 8.29
N ALA A 28 7.61 -20.69 7.54
CA ALA A 28 7.84 -21.95 6.85
C ALA A 28 8.94 -21.82 5.79
N MET A 29 8.93 -20.75 4.99
CA MET A 29 9.98 -20.44 4.01
C MET A 29 11.35 -20.30 4.66
N SER A 30 11.46 -19.52 5.74
CA SER A 30 12.73 -19.34 6.49
C SER A 30 13.26 -20.68 7.02
N THR A 31 12.37 -21.52 7.57
CA THR A 31 12.72 -22.85 8.08
C THR A 31 13.22 -23.77 6.96
N HIS A 32 12.54 -23.79 5.81
CA HIS A 32 12.93 -24.57 4.64
C HIS A 32 14.29 -24.12 4.09
N LEU A 33 14.49 -22.82 3.91
CA LEU A 33 15.75 -22.25 3.43
C LEU A 33 16.91 -22.57 4.38
N SER A 34 16.69 -22.50 5.69
CA SER A 34 17.68 -22.90 6.70
C SER A 34 18.05 -24.38 6.59
N ALA A 35 17.06 -25.26 6.35
CA ALA A 35 17.31 -26.68 6.11
C ALA A 35 18.12 -26.92 4.82
N CYS A 36 17.76 -26.26 3.71
CA CYS A 36 18.49 -26.32 2.44
C CYS A 36 19.94 -25.84 2.57
N SER A 37 20.18 -24.79 3.35
CA SER A 37 21.53 -24.31 3.63
C SER A 37 22.35 -25.35 4.41
N ARG A 38 21.76 -25.98 5.43
CA ARG A 38 22.44 -26.99 6.26
C ARG A 38 22.85 -28.24 5.48
N ILE A 39 22.04 -28.65 4.49
CA ILE A 39 22.35 -29.79 3.62
C ILE A 39 23.21 -29.41 2.40
N GLY A 40 23.71 -28.17 2.33
CA GLY A 40 24.62 -27.70 1.29
C GLY A 40 23.97 -27.46 -0.08
N GLN A 41 22.63 -27.45 -0.17
CA GLN A 41 21.90 -27.19 -1.41
C GLN A 41 21.77 -25.69 -1.71
N LEU A 42 22.00 -24.82 -0.70
CA LEU A 42 21.93 -23.38 -0.82
C LEU A 42 23.21 -22.75 -0.25
N LYS A 43 23.83 -21.86 -1.01
CA LYS A 43 25.01 -21.09 -0.55
C LYS A 43 24.62 -20.21 0.64
N THR A 44 25.49 -20.13 1.65
CA THR A 44 25.25 -19.34 2.87
C THR A 44 24.95 -17.88 2.57
N GLU A 45 25.71 -17.24 1.68
CA GLU A 45 25.48 -15.84 1.27
C GLU A 45 24.08 -15.62 0.69
N ARG A 46 23.60 -16.58 -0.12
CA ARG A 46 22.26 -16.51 -0.71
C ARG A 46 21.19 -16.73 0.36
N PHE A 47 21.40 -17.68 1.27
CA PHE A 47 20.50 -17.89 2.41
C PHE A 47 20.34 -16.63 3.25
N GLU A 48 21.46 -16.00 3.64
CA GLU A 48 21.46 -14.77 4.44
C GLU A 48 20.71 -13.64 3.73
N GLU A 49 20.95 -13.46 2.43
CA GLU A 49 20.25 -12.45 1.63
C GLU A 49 18.73 -12.69 1.57
N VAL A 50 18.28 -13.91 1.31
CA VAL A 50 16.83 -14.21 1.30
C VAL A 50 16.22 -14.06 2.68
N ASN A 51 16.90 -14.55 3.72
CA ASN A 51 16.39 -14.55 5.08
C ASN A 51 16.32 -13.12 5.66
N GLU A 52 17.22 -12.22 5.25
CA GLU A 52 17.12 -10.79 5.54
C GLU A 52 15.84 -10.18 4.95
N GLN A 53 15.52 -10.48 3.69
CA GLN A 53 14.30 -9.98 3.03
C GLN A 53 13.02 -10.54 3.68
N ILE A 54 13.03 -11.81 4.11
CA ILE A 54 11.96 -12.39 4.95
C ILE A 54 11.81 -11.63 6.27
N GLY A 55 12.94 -11.31 6.93
CA GLY A 55 12.94 -10.50 8.16
C GLY A 55 12.35 -9.10 7.97
N TYR A 56 12.62 -8.45 6.83
CA TYR A 56 11.98 -7.18 6.50
C TYR A 56 10.47 -7.32 6.26
N LEU A 57 10.03 -8.40 5.60
CA LEU A 57 8.60 -8.68 5.41
C LEU A 57 7.88 -8.86 6.75
N PHE A 58 8.43 -9.61 7.70
CA PHE A 58 7.83 -9.77 9.04
C PHE A 58 7.65 -8.43 9.76
N LYS A 59 8.69 -7.59 9.75
CA LYS A 59 8.61 -6.25 10.35
C LYS A 59 7.56 -5.40 9.67
N LEU A 60 7.42 -5.51 8.35
CA LEU A 60 6.44 -4.76 7.59
C LEU A 60 5.01 -5.22 7.90
N VAL A 61 4.77 -6.54 7.97
CA VAL A 61 3.48 -7.10 8.37
C VAL A 61 3.04 -6.54 9.73
N GLN A 62 3.92 -6.60 10.73
CA GLN A 62 3.64 -6.05 12.06
C GLN A 62 3.28 -4.55 11.99
N ARG A 63 4.01 -3.76 11.20
CA ARG A 63 3.73 -2.32 11.05
C ARG A 63 2.37 -2.04 10.41
N PHE A 64 1.97 -2.82 9.41
CA PHE A 64 0.67 -2.67 8.76
C PHE A 64 -0.48 -3.15 9.68
N GLU A 65 -0.26 -4.22 10.46
CA GLU A 65 -1.20 -4.68 11.50
C GLU A 65 -1.39 -3.64 12.62
N GLU A 66 -0.32 -2.93 13.02
CA GLU A 66 -0.38 -1.85 14.01
C GLU A 66 -1.16 -0.63 13.49
N LEU A 67 -0.91 -0.23 12.23
CA LEU A 67 -1.53 0.97 11.64
C LEU A 67 -2.97 0.75 11.18
N LYS A 68 -3.37 -0.51 10.95
CA LYS A 68 -4.71 -0.93 10.52
C LYS A 68 -5.22 -0.09 9.36
N LEU A 69 -4.58 -0.22 8.22
CA LEU A 69 -4.94 0.55 7.03
C LEU A 69 -6.31 0.13 6.51
N SER A 70 -7.12 1.11 6.13
CA SER A 70 -8.36 0.90 5.41
C SER A 70 -8.10 0.57 3.93
N SER A 71 -9.06 -0.03 3.24
CA SER A 71 -8.97 -0.28 1.80
C SER A 71 -8.71 1.00 1.00
N MET A 72 -9.29 2.13 1.44
CA MET A 72 -9.09 3.43 0.80
C MET A 72 -7.65 3.94 0.97
N GLU A 73 -7.08 3.79 2.16
CA GLU A 73 -5.69 4.17 2.43
C GLU A 73 -4.70 3.31 1.62
N PHE A 74 -4.97 2.00 1.48
CA PHE A 74 -4.20 1.15 0.58
C PHE A 74 -4.28 1.62 -0.87
N ALA A 75 -5.47 1.97 -1.36
CA ALA A 75 -5.66 2.46 -2.73
C ALA A 75 -4.86 3.74 -2.99
N TYR A 76 -4.91 4.71 -2.07
CA TYR A 76 -4.12 5.94 -2.18
C TYR A 76 -2.62 5.66 -2.10
N LEU A 77 -2.15 4.81 -1.17
CA LEU A 77 -0.72 4.47 -1.10
C LEU A 77 -0.22 3.79 -2.38
N LYS A 78 -1.03 2.91 -2.99
CA LYS A 78 -0.70 2.30 -4.29
C LYS A 78 -0.62 3.35 -5.39
N LEU A 79 -1.58 4.27 -5.46
CA LEU A 79 -1.60 5.35 -6.44
C LEU A 79 -0.40 6.30 -6.27
N ILE A 80 -0.11 6.70 -5.04
CA ILE A 80 1.02 7.56 -4.68
C ILE A 80 2.33 6.86 -5.06
N SER A 81 2.52 5.59 -4.67
CA SER A 81 3.72 4.80 -5.03
C SER A 81 3.90 4.69 -6.54
N PHE A 82 2.82 4.39 -7.26
CA PHE A 82 2.82 4.22 -8.72
C PHE A 82 3.20 5.50 -9.46
N THR A 83 2.71 6.65 -8.97
CA THR A 83 2.92 7.97 -9.57
C THR A 83 4.15 8.71 -9.05
N ALA A 84 4.78 8.21 -7.98
CA ALA A 84 5.95 8.84 -7.37
C ALA A 84 7.16 8.89 -8.32
N ASN A 85 7.77 10.06 -8.45
CA ASN A 85 8.96 10.27 -9.26
C ASN A 85 10.24 10.28 -8.41
N ASP A 86 10.65 9.10 -7.94
CA ASP A 86 11.75 8.96 -6.97
C ASP A 86 13.15 8.92 -7.62
N LEU A 87 13.22 8.87 -8.95
CA LEU A 87 14.46 8.70 -9.70
C LEU A 87 14.75 9.96 -10.53
N PRO A 88 15.91 10.62 -10.35
CA PRO A 88 16.23 11.89 -11.01
C PRO A 88 16.35 11.79 -12.55
N SER A 89 16.50 10.58 -13.08
CA SER A 89 16.62 10.30 -14.53
C SER A 89 15.28 10.08 -15.25
N SER A 90 14.15 10.16 -14.54
CA SER A 90 12.81 9.96 -15.10
C SER A 90 12.21 11.31 -15.56
N SER A 91 12.03 11.47 -16.87
CA SER A 91 11.23 12.57 -17.43
C SER A 91 9.75 12.27 -17.18
N THR A 92 9.21 12.74 -16.06
CA THR A 92 7.81 12.49 -15.71
C THR A 92 6.90 13.50 -16.41
N ASP A 93 5.87 12.98 -17.07
CA ASP A 93 4.81 13.78 -17.67
C ASP A 93 4.15 14.69 -16.62
N ALA A 94 3.81 15.92 -17.02
CA ALA A 94 3.09 16.87 -16.17
C ALA A 94 1.76 16.28 -15.68
N SER A 95 1.12 15.45 -16.49
CA SER A 95 -0.11 14.72 -16.12
C SER A 95 0.11 13.83 -14.89
N VAL A 96 1.16 13.02 -14.87
CA VAL A 96 1.48 12.09 -13.77
C VAL A 96 1.81 12.85 -12.49
N ARG A 97 2.51 13.99 -12.58
CA ARG A 97 2.77 14.85 -11.41
C ARG A 97 1.50 15.46 -10.83
N ALA A 98 0.56 15.85 -11.69
CA ALA A 98 -0.74 16.37 -11.25
C ALA A 98 -1.54 15.28 -10.52
N VAL A 99 -1.59 14.06 -11.08
CA VAL A 99 -2.24 12.91 -10.43
C VAL A 99 -1.57 12.57 -9.10
N HIS A 100 -0.24 12.60 -9.02
CA HIS A 100 0.49 12.35 -7.78
C HIS A 100 0.11 13.36 -6.68
N ALA A 101 0.11 14.66 -7.02
CA ALA A 101 -0.28 15.71 -6.08
C ALA A 101 -1.75 15.60 -5.66
N GLN A 102 -2.63 15.25 -6.58
CA GLN A 102 -4.05 15.03 -6.29
C GLN A 102 -4.25 13.84 -5.35
N ALA A 103 -3.57 12.72 -5.57
CA ALA A 103 -3.67 11.55 -4.69
C ALA A 103 -3.21 11.84 -3.25
N LEU A 104 -2.16 12.66 -3.08
CA LEU A 104 -1.69 13.11 -1.77
C LEU A 104 -2.75 13.99 -1.08
N GLN A 105 -3.34 14.93 -1.82
CA GLN A 105 -4.38 15.82 -1.30
C GLN A 105 -5.64 15.05 -0.90
N GLU A 106 -6.13 14.17 -1.77
CA GLU A 106 -7.34 13.37 -1.52
C GLU A 106 -7.16 12.40 -0.35
N LEU A 107 -5.96 11.82 -0.17
CA LEU A 107 -5.64 11.04 1.02
C LEU A 107 -5.74 11.89 2.29
N TYR A 108 -5.16 13.09 2.29
CA TYR A 108 -5.24 13.99 3.45
C TYR A 108 -6.69 14.40 3.77
N GLU A 109 -7.48 14.75 2.76
CA GLU A 109 -8.90 15.11 2.91
C GLU A 109 -9.72 13.93 3.44
N HIS A 110 -9.47 12.71 2.96
CA HIS A 110 -10.11 11.50 3.46
C HIS A 110 -9.83 11.29 4.96
N LEU A 111 -8.59 11.47 5.40
CA LEU A 111 -8.19 11.34 6.80
C LEU A 111 -8.80 12.44 7.68
N LEU A 112 -8.90 13.66 7.16
CA LEU A 112 -9.54 14.77 7.86
C LEU A 112 -11.05 14.52 8.02
N SER A 113 -11.73 14.02 6.99
CA SER A 113 -13.14 13.65 7.07
C SER A 113 -13.38 12.55 8.11
N LEU A 114 -12.50 11.55 8.17
CA LEU A 114 -12.61 10.46 9.14
C LEU A 114 -12.40 10.96 10.58
N SER A 115 -11.45 11.88 10.80
CA SER A 115 -11.22 12.43 12.13
C SER A 115 -12.36 13.33 12.60
N VAL A 116 -13.05 14.03 11.69
CA VAL A 116 -14.26 14.83 12.02
C VAL A 116 -15.43 13.91 12.41
N ALA A 117 -15.70 12.86 11.64
CA ALA A 117 -16.80 11.92 11.92
C ALA A 117 -16.67 11.27 13.31
N ASN A 118 -15.44 11.00 13.75
CA ASN A 118 -15.17 10.44 15.07
C ASN A 118 -15.44 11.42 16.23
N CYS A 119 -15.52 12.74 15.98
CA CYS A 119 -15.78 13.75 17.00
C CYS A 119 -17.28 13.98 17.26
N GLU A 120 -18.13 13.78 16.25
CA GLU A 120 -19.58 14.01 16.35
C GLU A 120 -20.27 12.99 17.26
N ASP A 121 -19.72 11.78 17.39
CA ASP A 121 -20.23 10.72 18.28
C ASP A 121 -19.93 10.96 19.78
N SER A 122 -19.18 12.03 20.10
CA SER A 122 -18.79 12.40 21.48
C SER A 122 -19.39 13.73 21.98
N ALA A 123 -20.13 14.47 21.14
CA ALA A 123 -20.58 15.81 21.48
C ALA A 123 -21.91 15.80 22.25
N SER A 124 -21.80 15.77 23.59
CA SER A 124 -22.84 16.33 24.47
C SER A 124 -22.77 17.86 24.44
N GLU A 125 -23.94 18.50 24.46
CA GLU A 125 -24.18 19.94 24.27
C GLU A 125 -23.29 20.86 25.14
N ASN A 126 -22.34 21.58 24.52
CA ASN A 126 -21.55 22.66 25.13
C ASN A 126 -20.96 23.55 24.02
N ASP A 127 -21.41 24.81 23.98
CA ASP A 127 -21.31 25.72 22.84
C ASP A 127 -20.06 26.64 22.86
N ASN A 128 -18.96 26.17 23.48
CA ASN A 128 -17.78 27.02 23.74
C ASN A 128 -16.43 26.37 23.32
N THR A 129 -16.43 25.11 22.88
CA THR A 129 -15.21 24.27 22.75
C THR A 129 -14.82 23.96 21.29
N SER A 130 -15.51 24.56 20.31
CA SER A 130 -15.38 24.22 18.88
C SER A 130 -13.97 24.44 18.29
N GLY A 131 -13.23 25.46 18.73
CA GLY A 131 -11.87 25.75 18.22
C GLY A 131 -10.81 24.73 18.66
N ALA A 132 -10.91 24.20 19.87
CA ALA A 132 -9.95 23.21 20.40
C ALA A 132 -10.17 21.82 19.79
N ALA A 133 -11.43 21.43 19.59
CA ALA A 133 -11.79 20.19 18.92
C ALA A 133 -11.27 20.16 17.47
N ALA A 134 -11.53 21.22 16.69
CA ALA A 134 -11.06 21.33 15.31
C ALA A 134 -9.53 21.23 15.18
N THR A 135 -8.79 21.84 16.12
CA THR A 135 -7.31 21.79 16.13
C THR A 135 -6.79 20.37 16.41
N SER A 136 -7.43 19.64 17.32
CA SER A 136 -7.10 18.24 17.64
C SER A 136 -7.36 17.30 16.47
N THR A 137 -8.51 17.46 15.80
CA THR A 137 -8.91 16.71 14.60
C THR A 137 -7.89 16.84 13.47
N MET A 138 -7.40 18.06 13.23
CA MET A 138 -6.35 18.33 12.25
C MET A 138 -5.02 17.66 12.62
N TYR A 139 -4.61 17.72 13.90
CA TYR A 139 -3.38 17.09 14.38
C TYR A 139 -3.39 15.57 14.15
N ASN A 140 -4.49 14.90 14.51
CA ASN A 140 -4.64 13.45 14.32
C ASN A 140 -4.59 13.06 12.83
N ALA A 141 -5.21 13.86 11.96
CA ALA A 141 -5.15 13.63 10.51
C ALA A 141 -3.71 13.77 9.97
N VAL A 142 -2.99 14.82 10.40
CA VAL A 142 -1.59 15.05 10.01
C VAL A 142 -0.67 13.94 10.53
N GLU A 143 -0.87 13.49 11.77
CA GLU A 143 -0.09 12.39 12.36
C GLU A 143 -0.29 11.10 11.57
N ARG A 144 -1.55 10.69 11.32
CA ARG A 144 -1.84 9.49 10.53
C ARG A 144 -1.31 9.59 9.11
N TYR A 145 -1.53 10.73 8.45
CA TYR A 145 -1.01 11.00 7.11
C TYR A 145 0.52 10.82 7.05
N SER A 146 1.23 11.35 8.04
CA SER A 146 2.69 11.22 8.15
C SER A 146 3.12 9.77 8.32
N HIS A 147 2.46 9.01 9.18
CA HIS A 147 2.75 7.58 9.36
C HIS A 147 2.52 6.76 8.09
N LEU A 148 1.44 7.03 7.34
CA LEU A 148 1.15 6.35 6.09
C LEU A 148 2.22 6.64 5.02
N LEU A 149 2.63 7.90 4.86
CA LEU A 149 3.66 8.26 3.88
C LEU A 149 5.04 7.70 4.24
N LEU A 150 5.35 7.56 5.53
CA LEU A 150 6.60 6.95 6.00
C LEU A 150 6.70 5.44 5.69
N LEU A 151 5.61 4.78 5.30
CA LEU A 151 5.66 3.40 4.81
C LEU A 151 6.32 3.31 3.42
N LEU A 152 6.11 4.31 2.55
CA LEU A 152 6.57 4.25 1.15
C LEU A 152 8.10 4.11 1.03
N PRO A 153 8.94 4.84 1.79
CA PRO A 153 10.39 4.62 1.76
C PRO A 153 10.82 3.23 2.24
N THR A 154 10.07 2.57 3.12
CA THR A 154 10.42 1.24 3.63
C THR A 154 10.40 0.18 2.53
N MET A 155 9.59 0.39 1.49
CA MET A 155 9.46 -0.52 0.36
C MET A 155 10.72 -0.57 -0.52
N ARG A 156 11.56 0.48 -0.46
CA ARG A 156 12.81 0.58 -1.23
C ARG A 156 13.91 -0.37 -0.74
N TRP A 157 13.76 -0.92 0.47
CA TRP A 157 14.71 -1.87 1.04
C TRP A 157 14.55 -3.29 0.48
N PHE A 158 13.47 -3.54 -0.27
CA PHE A 158 13.25 -4.84 -0.87
C PHE A 158 14.01 -5.01 -2.18
N LYS A 159 14.74 -6.13 -2.27
CA LYS A 159 15.42 -6.54 -3.50
C LYS A 159 14.41 -7.23 -4.41
N GLN A 160 14.06 -6.57 -5.51
CA GLN A 160 13.13 -7.07 -6.51
C GLN A 160 13.41 -8.53 -6.92
N ALA A 161 14.66 -8.87 -7.22
CA ALA A 161 15.06 -10.23 -7.62
C ALA A 161 14.76 -11.28 -6.53
N VAL A 162 14.95 -10.92 -5.27
CA VAL A 162 14.71 -11.83 -4.14
C VAL A 162 13.22 -12.06 -3.92
N LEU A 163 12.39 -11.02 -4.06
CA LEU A 163 10.93 -11.17 -4.00
C LEU A 163 10.39 -12.05 -5.12
N VAL A 164 10.93 -11.90 -6.34
CA VAL A 164 10.61 -12.81 -7.46
C VAL A 164 10.95 -14.25 -7.09
N GLU A 165 12.11 -14.46 -6.49
CA GLU A 165 12.49 -15.82 -6.09
C GLU A 165 11.59 -16.41 -5.02
N LEU A 166 11.26 -15.61 -4.00
CA LEU A 166 10.46 -16.03 -2.86
C LEU A 166 9.03 -16.42 -3.24
N PHE A 167 8.38 -15.62 -4.09
CA PHE A 167 6.95 -15.75 -4.38
C PHE A 167 6.61 -16.35 -5.74
N PHE A 168 7.54 -16.34 -6.70
CA PHE A 168 7.20 -16.56 -8.12
C PHE A 168 8.06 -17.64 -8.80
N SER A 169 9.31 -17.84 -8.38
CA SER A 169 10.26 -18.70 -9.11
C SER A 169 10.37 -20.14 -8.61
N GLY A 170 9.43 -20.62 -7.80
CA GLY A 170 9.35 -22.04 -7.45
C GLY A 170 9.81 -22.45 -6.05
N LEU A 171 10.04 -21.50 -5.12
CA LEU A 171 10.03 -21.85 -3.68
C LEU A 171 8.61 -22.18 -3.18
N ILE A 172 7.56 -21.69 -3.86
CA ILE A 172 6.14 -21.86 -3.49
C ILE A 172 5.19 -22.20 -4.66
N GLY A 173 5.68 -22.27 -5.90
CA GLY A 173 4.87 -22.57 -7.11
C GLY A 173 5.20 -21.62 -8.26
N SER A 174 5.20 -22.11 -9.50
CA SER A 174 5.60 -21.36 -10.68
C SER A 174 4.51 -20.38 -11.14
N LEU A 175 4.65 -19.10 -10.81
CA LEU A 175 3.81 -18.02 -11.35
C LEU A 175 4.74 -16.90 -11.83
N SER A 176 4.66 -16.50 -13.09
CA SER A 176 5.50 -15.40 -13.60
C SER A 176 4.93 -14.04 -13.17
N ILE A 177 5.80 -13.07 -12.85
CA ILE A 177 5.35 -11.73 -12.44
C ILE A 177 4.51 -11.04 -13.54
N GLU A 178 4.83 -11.29 -14.81
CA GLU A 178 4.11 -10.74 -15.96
C GLU A 178 2.65 -11.22 -16.01
N THR A 179 2.40 -12.45 -15.55
CA THR A 179 1.04 -13.01 -15.49
C THR A 179 0.25 -12.52 -14.29
N VAL A 180 0.88 -12.08 -13.20
CA VAL A 180 0.19 -11.73 -11.94
C VAL A 180 -0.05 -10.22 -11.79
N MET A 181 0.78 -9.37 -12.39
CA MET A 181 0.61 -7.91 -12.33
C MET A 181 -0.80 -7.43 -12.73
N PRO A 182 -1.43 -7.92 -13.81
CA PRO A 182 -2.79 -7.50 -14.17
C PRO A 182 -3.82 -7.85 -13.08
N PHE A 183 -3.66 -8.99 -12.40
CA PHE A 183 -4.58 -9.42 -11.34
C PHE A 183 -4.37 -8.60 -10.06
N ILE A 184 -3.13 -8.29 -9.67
CA ILE A 184 -2.85 -7.40 -8.52
C ILE A 184 -3.45 -6.02 -8.75
N LEU A 185 -3.35 -5.50 -9.98
CA LEU A 185 -3.94 -4.21 -10.34
C LEU A 185 -5.47 -4.27 -10.41
N ALA A 186 -6.06 -5.41 -10.81
CA ALA A 186 -7.50 -5.59 -10.91
C ALA A 186 -8.19 -5.91 -9.57
N MET A 187 -7.46 -6.47 -8.60
CA MET A 187 -8.03 -7.01 -7.35
C MET A 187 -8.74 -5.96 -6.49
N ASP A 188 -8.36 -4.68 -6.61
CA ASP A 188 -8.98 -3.57 -5.88
C ASP A 188 -9.88 -2.67 -6.74
N VAL A 189 -9.67 -2.61 -8.06
CA VAL A 189 -10.48 -1.72 -8.91
C VAL A 189 -11.95 -2.16 -8.89
N MET A 190 -12.23 -3.46 -8.90
CA MET A 190 -13.62 -3.92 -8.91
C MET A 190 -14.32 -3.77 -7.55
N ASN A 191 -13.62 -3.91 -6.42
CA ASN A 191 -14.23 -3.77 -5.09
C ASN A 191 -14.38 -2.31 -4.63
N VAL A 192 -13.57 -1.38 -5.14
CA VAL A 192 -13.67 0.05 -4.78
C VAL A 192 -14.86 0.74 -5.46
N PHE A 193 -15.27 0.29 -6.65
CA PHE A 193 -16.38 0.90 -7.39
C PHE A 193 -17.73 0.16 -7.24
N ASP A 194 -17.75 -1.12 -6.87
CA ASP A 194 -19.02 -1.87 -6.69
C ASP A 194 -19.76 -1.56 -5.38
N GLY A 195 -19.18 -0.76 -4.47
CA GLY A 195 -19.83 -0.36 -3.21
C GLY A 195 -20.94 0.70 -3.33
N THR A 196 -21.28 1.17 -4.54
CA THR A 196 -22.28 2.24 -4.72
C THR A 196 -23.32 1.93 -5.81
N ALA A 197 -23.91 0.74 -5.74
CA ALA A 197 -25.24 0.50 -6.32
C ALA A 197 -26.34 0.85 -5.29
N GLY A 198 -26.39 2.12 -4.88
CA GLY A 198 -27.38 2.63 -3.93
C GLY A 198 -27.23 4.12 -3.74
N SER A 199 -28.00 4.88 -4.54
CA SER A 199 -28.31 6.31 -4.42
C SER A 199 -27.49 7.12 -3.41
N ASP A 200 -26.43 7.78 -3.89
CA ASP A 200 -26.22 9.23 -3.76
C ASP A 200 -24.79 9.55 -4.24
N SER A 201 -24.73 10.17 -5.41
CA SER A 201 -23.50 10.56 -6.07
C SER A 201 -22.69 11.55 -5.23
N LEU A 202 -21.51 11.13 -4.75
CA LEU A 202 -20.53 12.05 -4.15
C LEU A 202 -20.00 13.03 -5.20
N PRO A 203 -19.91 14.34 -4.89
CA PRO A 203 -19.41 15.37 -5.80
C PRO A 203 -17.88 15.31 -5.89
N GLY A 204 -17.37 14.36 -6.66
CA GLY A 204 -15.92 14.20 -6.90
C GLY A 204 -15.60 13.13 -7.94
N ALA A 205 -16.43 12.08 -8.01
CA ALA A 205 -16.27 10.97 -8.97
C ALA A 205 -16.34 11.41 -10.44
N HIS A 206 -17.02 12.52 -10.75
CA HIS A 206 -17.10 13.06 -12.10
C HIS A 206 -15.80 13.70 -12.61
N SER A 207 -14.87 14.07 -11.72
CA SER A 207 -13.64 14.77 -12.12
C SER A 207 -12.62 13.82 -12.75
N LEU A 208 -12.47 12.61 -12.20
CA LEU A 208 -11.53 11.60 -12.71
C LEU A 208 -12.02 10.94 -14.01
N ALA A 209 -13.32 10.67 -14.14
CA ALA A 209 -13.90 10.11 -15.37
C ALA A 209 -13.73 11.04 -16.58
N ASN A 210 -13.78 12.36 -16.36
CA ASN A 210 -13.61 13.36 -17.41
C ASN A 210 -12.16 13.54 -17.87
N ILE A 211 -11.16 13.15 -17.06
CA ILE A 211 -9.74 13.20 -17.43
C ILE A 211 -9.39 12.03 -18.36
N PHE A 212 -10.04 10.87 -18.21
CA PHE A 212 -9.80 9.70 -19.06
C PHE A 212 -10.59 9.68 -20.37
N CYS A 213 -11.74 10.38 -20.46
CA CYS A 213 -12.58 10.39 -21.68
C CYS A 213 -12.19 11.47 -22.71
N LYS A 214 -11.16 12.27 -22.45
CA LYS A 214 -10.80 13.41 -23.30
C LYS A 214 -9.54 13.10 -24.11
N ASN A 215 -9.56 12.00 -24.87
CA ASN A 215 -8.55 11.67 -25.89
C ASN A 215 -9.20 10.76 -26.96
N ASP A 216 -10.23 11.26 -27.62
CA ASP A 216 -10.60 10.87 -28.99
C ASP A 216 -10.73 12.15 -29.84
#